data_AF-A0A369JZJ7-F1
#
_entry.id   AF-A0A369JZJ7-F1
#
_cell.length_a   1.000
_cell.length_b   1.000
_cell.length_c   1.000
_cell.angle_alpha   90.00
_cell.angle_beta   90.00
_cell.angle_gamma   90.00
#
_symmetry.space_group_name_H-M   'P 1'
#
loop_
_entity.id
_entity.type
_entity.pdbx_description
1 polymer ?
#
loop_
_entity_poly.entity_id
_entity_poly.type
_entity_poly.pdbx_seq_one_letter_code
_entity_poly.pdbx_strand_id
1 'polypeptide(L)'
;MWKAPANLSSWVQRAGRAARAAGRTGMAVMLVEKSAFEVNQGPIVEDSNLVEAVSSMPQGRGGRGGHGGLVGVAGAKRGTYGGAHDQPPVVNTPQHVANDAPGEGLYALIQATTCRRKILSTVFRNPPSAGVPPHECCDICHPSLFGRTRPSKPVAAARMQSIKKGEPVEAVRLRVYQWRRTVKKTRYPAAMFAPHAFLDDKACDLLASIGPVETRQQLEPVLLGWARWEELGDDLFHTMKQLVIPSLAPKKRGTAAKKHLAAELPIDAPIVQLNCWNIERPARSYF
;
A
#
# COMPACT_ATOMS: atom_id res chain seq x y z
N MET A 1 8.28 3.91 -9.29
CA MET A 1 8.14 3.26 -7.98
C MET A 1 8.32 4.33 -6.90
N TRP A 2 7.26 4.71 -6.20
CA TRP A 2 7.24 5.83 -5.24
C TRP A 2 7.40 5.38 -3.76
N LYS A 3 7.54 4.07 -3.54
CA LYS A 3 7.68 3.46 -2.21
C LYS A 3 9.10 3.60 -1.66
N ALA A 4 9.22 3.53 -0.33
CA ALA A 4 10.51 3.39 0.34
C ALA A 4 11.32 2.24 -0.29
N PRO A 5 12.63 2.40 -0.49
CA PRO A 5 13.48 1.33 -1.02
C PRO A 5 13.63 0.19 -0.02
N ALA A 6 14.15 -0.94 -0.46
CA ALA A 6 14.36 -2.11 0.40
C ALA A 6 15.40 -1.88 1.50
N ASN A 7 16.40 -1.04 1.25
CA ASN A 7 17.48 -0.74 2.19
C ASN A 7 17.95 0.72 2.11
N LEU A 8 18.71 1.13 3.14
CA LEU A 8 19.23 2.48 3.28
C LEU A 8 20.25 2.84 2.20
N SER A 9 21.14 1.93 1.80
CA SER A 9 22.12 2.21 0.74
C SER A 9 21.43 2.55 -0.59
N SER A 10 20.37 1.81 -0.96
CA SER A 10 19.58 2.11 -2.16
C SER A 10 18.93 3.49 -2.08
N TRP A 11 18.46 3.90 -0.90
CA TRP A 11 17.94 5.26 -0.68
C TRP A 11 19.03 6.30 -0.94
N VAL A 12 20.18 6.17 -0.27
CA VAL A 12 21.28 7.15 -0.36
C VAL A 12 21.80 7.27 -1.79
N GLN A 13 21.99 6.15 -2.49
CA GLN A 13 22.41 6.18 -3.90
C GLN A 13 21.40 6.87 -4.81
N ARG A 14 20.09 6.71 -4.56
CA ARG A 14 19.03 7.39 -5.32
C ARG A 14 18.99 8.88 -4.99
N ALA A 15 19.01 9.23 -3.72
CA ALA A 15 19.01 10.61 -3.24
C ALA A 15 20.25 11.38 -3.72
N GLY A 16 21.43 10.76 -3.65
CA GLY A 16 22.71 11.32 -4.09
C GLY A 16 22.89 11.44 -5.61
N ARG A 17 21.88 11.07 -6.40
CA ARG A 17 21.82 11.43 -7.83
C ARG A 17 21.20 12.81 -8.08
N ALA A 18 20.51 13.38 -7.10
CA ALA A 18 19.99 14.74 -7.21
C ALA A 18 21.13 15.77 -7.13
N ALA A 19 20.99 16.88 -7.88
CA ALA A 19 21.83 18.07 -7.77
C ALA A 19 23.36 17.83 -7.83
N ARG A 20 23.83 16.90 -8.67
CA ARG A 20 25.27 16.58 -8.82
C ARG A 20 26.12 17.70 -9.45
N ALA A 21 25.51 18.64 -10.17
CA ALA A 21 26.25 19.73 -10.78
C ALA A 21 26.62 20.80 -9.74
N ALA A 22 27.77 21.45 -9.94
CA ALA A 22 28.27 22.48 -9.04
C ALA A 22 27.25 23.61 -8.82
N GLY A 23 27.19 24.13 -7.59
CA GLY A 23 26.31 25.23 -7.21
C GLY A 23 24.82 24.87 -7.16
N ARG A 24 24.44 23.59 -7.22
CA ARG A 24 23.04 23.16 -7.12
C ARG A 24 22.73 22.58 -5.75
N THR A 25 21.58 22.96 -5.21
CA THR A 25 21.02 22.36 -3.99
C THR A 25 19.88 21.42 -4.36
N GLY A 26 19.94 20.19 -3.84
CA GLY A 26 18.93 19.16 -4.02
C GLY A 26 18.10 18.93 -2.77
N MET A 27 16.85 18.50 -2.94
CA MET A 27 16.00 18.02 -1.84
C MET A 27 15.63 16.57 -2.13
N ALA A 28 15.90 15.69 -1.18
CA ALA A 28 15.50 14.28 -1.25
C ALA A 28 14.24 14.06 -0.40
N VAL A 29 13.22 13.47 -0.99
CA VAL A 29 11.90 13.26 -0.36
C VAL A 29 11.57 11.78 -0.37
N MET A 30 11.31 11.21 0.81
CA MET A 30 10.89 9.82 0.96
C MET A 30 9.42 9.79 1.40
N LEU A 31 8.56 9.18 0.58
CA LEU A 31 7.18 8.87 0.96
C LEU A 31 7.15 7.49 1.61
N VAL A 32 6.61 7.42 2.82
CA VAL A 32 6.59 6.21 3.65
C VAL A 32 5.16 5.85 4.02
N GLU A 33 4.85 4.55 4.03
CA GLU A 33 3.56 4.04 4.51
C GLU A 33 3.55 4.01 6.05
N LYS A 34 2.37 4.07 6.66
CA LYS A 34 2.22 4.06 8.13
C LYS A 34 2.88 2.83 8.78
N SER A 35 2.82 1.68 8.12
CA SER A 35 3.44 0.43 8.58
C SER A 35 4.96 0.55 8.80
N ALA A 36 5.65 1.47 8.13
CA ALA A 36 7.09 1.69 8.35
C ALA A 36 7.40 2.26 9.74
N PHE A 37 6.42 2.86 10.41
CA PHE A 37 6.52 3.34 11.78
C PHE A 37 6.17 2.24 12.80
N GLU A 38 5.58 1.13 12.37
CA GLU A 38 5.19 0.02 13.26
C GLU A 38 6.29 -1.05 13.37
N VAL A 39 7.41 -0.87 12.67
CA VAL A 39 8.57 -1.78 12.75
C VAL A 39 9.35 -1.51 14.03
N ASN A 40 9.34 -2.49 14.93
CA ASN A 40 10.19 -2.50 16.11
C ASN A 40 11.65 -2.59 15.68
N GLN A 41 12.40 -1.51 15.86
CA GLN A 41 13.85 -1.58 15.96
C GLN A 41 14.11 -2.16 17.36
N GLY A 42 14.99 -3.17 17.48
CA GLY A 42 15.25 -3.85 18.75
C GLY A 42 15.61 -2.88 19.90
N PRO A 43 15.71 -3.39 21.14
CA PRO A 43 15.99 -2.53 22.29
C PRO A 43 17.27 -1.71 22.06
N ILE A 44 17.24 -0.50 22.60
CA ILE A 44 18.35 0.43 22.67
C ILE A 44 19.42 -0.24 23.55
N VAL A 45 20.45 -0.82 22.95
CA VAL A 45 21.57 -1.41 23.69
C VAL A 45 22.72 -0.41 23.63
N GLU A 46 23.10 0.12 24.80
CA GLU A 46 24.37 0.83 24.97
C GLU A 46 25.54 -0.16 24.93
N ASP A 47 26.69 0.33 24.50
CA ASP A 47 27.91 -0.43 24.26
C ASP A 47 28.28 -1.36 25.44
N SER A 48 28.27 -2.66 25.14
CA SER A 48 29.16 -3.71 25.63
C SER A 48 29.66 -3.61 27.09
N ASN A 49 28.86 -4.11 28.04
CA ASN A 49 29.32 -5.06 29.07
C ASN A 49 28.13 -5.49 29.93
N LEU A 50 27.59 -6.68 29.66
CA LEU A 50 27.23 -7.73 30.63
C LEU A 50 26.43 -8.80 29.88
N VAL A 51 26.94 -10.02 29.96
CA VAL A 51 26.31 -11.25 29.50
C VAL A 51 25.17 -11.66 30.43
N GLU A 52 24.22 -12.38 29.84
CA GLU A 52 23.18 -13.25 30.40
C GLU A 52 21.75 -12.71 30.66
N ALA A 53 20.80 -13.53 30.15
CA ALA A 53 19.35 -13.59 30.35
C ALA A 53 18.57 -12.34 29.85
N VAL A 54 17.56 -12.45 29.00
CA VAL A 54 16.34 -13.23 29.25
C VAL A 54 15.74 -13.77 27.94
N SER A 55 15.32 -15.02 28.05
CA SER A 55 14.54 -15.89 27.18
C SER A 55 13.25 -15.30 26.58
N SER A 56 13.01 -15.65 25.32
CA SER A 56 11.72 -16.05 24.70
C SER A 56 10.39 -15.51 25.26
N MET A 57 9.59 -14.84 24.43
CA MET A 57 8.11 -14.91 24.44
C MET A 57 7.50 -14.40 23.10
N PRO A 58 6.23 -14.74 22.76
CA PRO A 58 5.90 -15.38 21.49
C PRO A 58 5.24 -14.45 20.45
N GLN A 59 5.32 -14.87 19.18
CA GLN A 59 4.52 -14.32 18.08
C GLN A 59 3.03 -14.64 18.28
N GLY A 60 2.27 -13.66 18.76
CA GLY A 60 0.82 -13.69 18.79
C GLY A 60 0.20 -13.27 17.45
N ARG A 61 -0.32 -14.24 16.71
CA ARG A 61 -1.28 -14.05 15.62
C ARG A 61 -2.61 -13.51 16.16
N GLY A 62 -3.16 -12.47 15.51
CA GLY A 62 -4.60 -12.25 15.40
C GLY A 62 -5.27 -11.45 16.52
N GLY A 63 -5.73 -10.25 16.20
CA GLY A 63 -6.63 -9.48 17.05
C GLY A 63 -7.11 -8.20 16.37
N ARG A 64 -8.23 -8.30 15.63
CA ARG A 64 -9.01 -7.14 15.19
C ARG A 64 -9.87 -6.65 16.35
N GLY A 65 -9.79 -5.36 16.66
CA GLY A 65 -10.83 -4.62 17.38
C GLY A 65 -10.34 -3.96 18.67
N GLY A 66 -10.37 -2.63 18.71
CA GLY A 66 -10.15 -1.86 19.93
C GLY A 66 -9.66 -0.44 19.65
N HIS A 67 -10.56 0.53 19.70
CA HIS A 67 -10.24 1.95 19.75
C HIS A 67 -9.50 2.29 21.06
N GLY A 68 -8.46 3.12 20.97
CA GLY A 68 -7.89 3.85 22.11
C GLY A 68 -6.43 3.52 22.40
N GLY A 69 -5.54 4.51 22.25
CA GLY A 69 -4.24 4.50 22.91
C GLY A 69 -3.03 3.98 22.14
N LEU A 70 -2.94 4.15 20.82
CA LEU A 70 -1.62 4.12 20.18
C LEU A 70 -0.97 5.49 20.38
N VAL A 71 -0.14 5.57 21.43
CA VAL A 71 0.98 6.50 21.54
C VAL A 71 1.51 6.73 20.13
N GLY A 72 1.36 7.95 19.62
CA GLY A 72 1.66 8.26 18.23
C GLY A 72 3.10 7.87 17.96
N VAL A 73 3.32 6.86 17.11
CA VAL A 73 4.68 6.46 16.76
C VAL A 73 5.40 7.70 16.25
N ALA A 74 6.52 8.03 16.89
CA ALA A 74 7.31 9.22 16.65
C ALA A 74 7.40 9.55 15.15
N GLY A 75 6.82 10.68 14.75
CA GLY A 75 6.94 11.22 13.40
C GLY A 75 5.97 10.69 12.33
N ALA A 76 5.08 9.73 12.61
CA ALA A 76 4.20 9.14 11.58
C ALA A 76 3.23 10.13 10.90
N LYS A 77 2.93 11.26 11.54
CA LYS A 77 2.08 12.32 11.01
C LYS A 77 2.85 13.54 10.50
N ARG A 78 4.18 13.50 10.47
CA ARG A 78 5.00 14.64 10.02
C ARG A 78 4.87 14.82 8.51
N GLY A 79 4.82 16.08 8.05
CA GLY A 79 4.70 16.39 6.63
C GLY A 79 3.31 16.14 6.03
N THR A 80 2.30 15.80 6.84
CA THR A 80 0.92 15.66 6.36
C THR A 80 0.32 17.02 5.99
N TYR A 81 -0.83 17.00 5.32
CA TYR A 81 -1.60 18.22 5.10
C TYR A 81 -1.82 19.01 6.43
N GLY A 82 -1.71 20.34 6.37
CA GLY A 82 -1.96 21.25 7.49
C GLY A 82 -0.81 21.45 8.48
N GLY A 83 0.22 20.61 8.51
CA GLY A 83 1.45 20.85 9.29
C GLY A 83 1.34 20.81 10.82
N ALA A 84 0.18 20.41 11.35
CA ALA A 84 -0.09 20.36 12.79
C ALA A 84 0.85 19.44 13.59
N HIS A 85 1.62 18.58 12.91
CA HIS A 85 2.48 17.58 13.53
C HIS A 85 3.94 17.69 13.10
N ASP A 86 4.36 18.78 12.46
CA ASP A 86 5.70 18.87 11.83
C ASP A 86 6.85 18.96 12.83
N GLN A 87 6.56 19.44 14.05
CA GLN A 87 7.56 19.53 15.11
C GLN A 87 8.09 18.14 15.46
N PRO A 88 9.42 17.97 15.56
CA PRO A 88 9.99 16.71 15.99
C PRO A 88 9.54 16.41 17.43
N PRO A 89 9.23 15.16 17.78
CA PRO A 89 8.93 14.81 19.15
C PRO A 89 10.18 15.05 20.01
N VAL A 90 9.99 15.65 21.18
CA VAL A 90 11.07 15.79 22.17
C VAL A 90 11.31 14.42 22.79
N VAL A 91 12.31 13.71 22.26
CA VAL A 91 12.75 12.43 22.79
C VAL A 91 14.19 12.61 23.26
N ASN A 92 14.40 12.51 24.58
CA ASN A 92 15.71 12.70 25.20
C ASN A 92 16.62 11.47 25.08
N THR A 93 16.11 10.36 24.52
CA THR A 93 16.87 9.13 24.34
C THR A 93 17.64 9.15 23.02
N PRO A 94 18.97 8.93 23.03
CA PRO A 94 19.74 8.77 21.82
C PRO A 94 19.18 7.62 20.98
N GLN A 95 18.94 7.90 19.70
CA GLN A 95 18.50 6.86 18.77
C GLN A 95 19.72 6.05 18.32
N HIS A 96 19.78 4.79 18.75
CA HIS A 96 20.83 3.86 18.35
C HIS A 96 20.44 3.10 17.06
N VAL A 97 21.40 2.83 16.19
CA VAL A 97 21.20 2.01 14.98
C VAL A 97 22.05 0.76 15.11
N ALA A 98 21.41 -0.40 15.29
CA ALA A 98 22.13 -1.68 15.32
C ALA A 98 22.84 -1.93 13.98
N ASN A 99 24.05 -2.49 14.03
CA ASN A 99 24.87 -2.76 12.84
C ASN A 99 24.20 -3.73 11.85
N ASP A 100 23.30 -4.59 12.32
CA ASP A 100 22.55 -5.60 11.58
C ASP A 100 21.06 -5.25 11.42
N ALA A 101 20.69 -3.98 11.65
CA ALA A 101 19.30 -3.54 11.60
C ALA A 101 18.65 -3.86 10.23
N PRO A 102 17.40 -4.37 10.21
CA PRO A 102 16.67 -4.65 8.98
C PRO A 102 16.69 -3.47 8.00
N GLY A 103 16.94 -3.76 6.72
CA GLY A 103 17.04 -2.75 5.68
C GLY A 103 18.23 -1.79 5.85
N GLU A 104 19.32 -2.22 6.47
CA GLU A 104 20.54 -1.43 6.70
C GLU A 104 20.26 -0.16 7.53
N GLY A 105 19.37 -0.25 8.52
CA GLY A 105 18.98 0.91 9.34
C GLY A 105 18.03 1.89 8.65
N LEU A 106 17.38 1.51 7.55
CA LEU A 106 16.38 2.34 6.86
C LEU A 106 15.26 2.80 7.81
N TYR A 107 14.75 1.91 8.66
CA TYR A 107 13.70 2.27 9.60
C TYR A 107 14.18 3.26 10.67
N ALA A 108 15.45 3.18 11.08
CA ALA A 108 16.05 4.18 11.95
C ALA A 108 16.05 5.56 11.27
N LEU A 109 16.40 5.61 9.98
CA LEU A 109 16.28 6.84 9.22
C LEU A 109 14.82 7.32 9.18
N ILE A 110 13.83 6.46 8.91
CA ILE A 110 12.41 6.82 8.78
C ILE A 110 11.83 7.38 10.09
N GLN A 111 12.01 6.64 11.18
CA GLN A 111 11.47 6.90 12.51
C GLN A 111 12.33 7.91 13.30
N ALA A 112 13.23 8.61 12.61
CA ALA A 112 14.21 9.48 13.23
C ALA A 112 13.58 10.56 14.12
N THR A 113 14.07 10.66 15.35
CA THR A 113 13.78 11.78 16.27
C THR A 113 14.94 12.76 16.34
N THR A 114 16.11 12.37 15.84
CA THR A 114 17.34 13.16 15.76
C THR A 114 17.74 13.45 14.31
N CYS A 115 18.73 14.31 14.09
CA CYS A 115 19.18 14.71 12.76
C CYS A 115 19.41 13.51 11.81
N ARG A 116 18.71 13.50 10.65
CA ARG A 116 18.85 12.42 9.66
C ARG A 116 20.27 12.29 9.10
N ARG A 117 21.02 13.40 8.96
CA ARG A 117 22.43 13.36 8.53
C ARG A 117 23.33 12.71 9.57
N LYS A 118 23.03 12.91 10.87
CA LYS A 118 23.77 12.24 11.95
C LYS A 118 23.58 10.72 11.87
N ILE A 119 22.35 10.26 11.66
CA ILE A 119 22.04 8.83 11.44
C ILE A 119 22.83 8.28 10.24
N LEU A 120 22.80 8.98 9.10
CA LEU A 120 23.57 8.58 7.91
C LEU A 120 25.08 8.54 8.18
N SER A 121 25.63 9.53 8.88
CA SER A 121 27.05 9.52 9.27
C SER A 121 27.39 8.32 10.14
N THR A 122 26.55 7.99 11.12
CA THR A 122 26.75 6.82 11.98
C THR A 122 26.71 5.51 11.19
N VAL A 123 25.65 5.28 10.40
CA VAL A 123 25.46 4.01 9.68
C VAL A 123 26.57 3.75 8.67
N PHE A 124 26.98 4.79 7.93
CA PHE A 124 28.04 4.66 6.91
C PHE A 124 29.44 4.98 7.43
N ARG A 125 29.59 5.20 8.75
CA ARG A 125 30.86 5.58 9.39
C ARG A 125 31.55 6.77 8.72
N ASN A 126 30.76 7.73 8.26
CA ASN A 126 31.28 8.98 7.71
C ASN A 126 31.69 9.92 8.84
N PRO A 127 32.65 10.85 8.60
CA PRO A 127 32.93 11.91 9.56
C PRO A 127 31.67 12.72 9.91
N PRO A 128 31.64 13.38 11.08
CA PRO A 128 30.54 14.25 11.47
C PRO A 128 30.25 15.26 10.37
N SER A 129 28.96 15.43 10.05
CA SER A 129 28.48 16.46 9.12
C SER A 129 28.64 17.85 9.76
N ALA A 130 29.86 18.36 9.87
CA ALA A 130 30.14 19.70 10.39
C ALA A 130 29.79 20.78 9.35
N GLY A 131 29.19 21.88 9.80
CA GLY A 131 29.03 23.10 8.99
C GLY A 131 27.83 23.16 8.04
N VAL A 132 26.91 22.17 8.05
CA VAL A 132 25.66 22.27 7.26
C VAL A 132 24.64 23.13 8.02
N PRO A 133 24.16 24.25 7.45
CA PRO A 133 23.13 25.08 8.09
C PRO A 133 21.84 24.27 8.35
N PRO A 134 21.11 24.49 9.46
CA PRO A 134 19.90 23.72 9.77
C PRO A 134 18.87 23.68 8.65
N HIS A 135 18.67 24.81 7.94
CA HIS A 135 17.71 24.96 6.85
C HIS A 135 18.06 24.16 5.58
N GLU A 136 19.31 23.72 5.45
CA GLU A 136 19.77 22.83 4.38
C GLU A 136 19.90 21.38 4.84
N CYS A 137 19.75 21.12 6.15
CA CYS A 137 20.11 19.84 6.75
C CYS A 137 19.07 18.74 6.49
N CYS A 138 17.95 18.75 7.24
CA CYS A 138 16.85 17.78 7.11
C CYS A 138 15.59 18.32 7.80
N ASP A 139 14.47 17.65 7.62
CA ASP A 139 13.17 18.02 8.19
C ASP A 139 13.12 18.05 9.73
N ILE A 140 14.01 17.33 10.40
CA ILE A 140 14.10 17.35 11.88
C ILE A 140 14.85 18.60 12.36
N CYS A 141 15.92 18.99 11.65
CA CYS A 141 16.66 20.22 11.95
C CYS A 141 15.93 21.48 11.47
N HIS A 142 15.08 21.36 10.46
CA HIS A 142 14.30 22.47 9.92
C HIS A 142 12.92 22.01 9.41
N PRO A 143 11.89 21.98 10.29
CA PRO A 143 10.55 21.48 9.94
C PRO A 143 9.86 22.21 8.78
N SER A 144 10.26 23.45 8.47
CA SER A 144 9.71 24.22 7.35
C SER A 144 9.93 23.54 5.98
N LEU A 145 10.90 22.61 5.88
CA LEU A 145 11.17 21.83 4.67
C LEU A 145 9.94 21.04 4.20
N PHE A 146 9.03 20.67 5.11
CA PHE A 146 7.75 20.05 4.71
C PHE A 146 6.89 20.97 3.84
N GLY A 147 7.01 22.30 4.00
CA GLY A 147 6.30 23.27 3.15
C GLY A 147 6.62 23.11 1.66
N ARG A 148 7.79 22.57 1.31
CA ARG A 148 8.21 22.35 -0.09
C ARG A 148 7.63 21.07 -0.71
N THR A 149 7.07 20.19 0.10
CA THR A 149 6.66 18.83 -0.31
C THR A 149 5.29 18.42 0.20
N ARG A 150 4.59 19.34 0.87
CA ARG A 150 3.33 19.04 1.54
C ARG A 150 2.28 18.56 0.54
N PRO A 151 1.58 17.45 0.83
CA PRO A 151 0.46 17.05 0.00
C PRO A 151 -0.67 18.08 0.08
N SER A 152 -1.41 18.23 -1.02
CA SER A 152 -2.64 19.01 -1.05
C SER A 152 -3.67 18.46 -0.06
N LYS A 153 -4.71 19.25 0.20
CA LYS A 153 -5.85 18.81 1.02
C LYS A 153 -6.35 17.46 0.50
N PRO A 154 -6.48 16.44 1.36
CA PRO A 154 -7.07 15.17 0.94
C PRO A 154 -8.43 15.45 0.33
N VAL A 155 -8.60 15.08 -0.93
CA VAL A 155 -9.91 15.10 -1.58
C VAL A 155 -10.67 13.94 -0.94
N ALA A 156 -11.80 14.25 -0.30
CA ALA A 156 -12.68 13.19 0.19
C ALA A 156 -13.10 12.36 -1.01
N ALA A 157 -12.64 11.11 -1.07
CA ALA A 157 -13.06 10.19 -2.12
C ALA A 157 -14.59 10.10 -2.03
N ALA A 158 -15.28 10.36 -3.14
CA ALA A 158 -16.71 10.10 -3.22
C ALA A 158 -16.92 8.66 -2.80
N ARG A 159 -17.73 8.45 -1.76
CA ARG A 159 -17.97 7.10 -1.24
C ARG A 159 -18.68 6.33 -2.33
N MET A 160 -17.96 5.42 -2.98
CA MET A 160 -18.51 4.54 -4.00
C MET A 160 -19.70 3.80 -3.38
N GLN A 161 -20.89 3.98 -3.98
CA GLN A 161 -22.05 3.23 -3.54
C GLN A 161 -21.74 1.74 -3.73
N SER A 162 -22.09 0.93 -2.74
CA SER A 162 -21.91 -0.52 -2.86
C SER A 162 -22.80 -1.03 -3.99
N ILE A 163 -22.19 -1.38 -5.12
CA ILE A 163 -22.89 -1.99 -6.25
C ILE A 163 -23.25 -3.42 -5.85
N LYS A 164 -24.52 -3.79 -6.01
CA LYS A 164 -24.94 -5.19 -5.87
C LYS A 164 -24.35 -5.97 -7.04
N LYS A 165 -23.64 -7.05 -6.73
CA LYS A 165 -23.04 -7.95 -7.72
C LYS A 165 -23.41 -9.40 -7.42
N GLY A 166 -23.65 -10.17 -8.48
CA GLY A 166 -23.76 -11.63 -8.45
C GLY A 166 -22.46 -12.28 -8.95
N GLU A 167 -22.57 -13.54 -9.36
CA GLU A 167 -21.51 -14.20 -10.13
C GLU A 167 -21.45 -13.62 -11.54
N PRO A 168 -20.23 -13.46 -12.13
CA PRO A 168 -20.09 -12.99 -13.50
C PRO A 168 -20.81 -13.91 -14.49
N VAL A 169 -21.64 -13.33 -15.35
CA VAL A 169 -22.31 -14.06 -16.43
C VAL A 169 -21.38 -14.12 -17.64
N GLU A 170 -20.93 -15.33 -17.98
CA GLU A 170 -19.90 -15.53 -19.01
C GLU A 170 -20.25 -14.92 -20.37
N ALA A 171 -21.51 -15.07 -20.80
CA ALA A 171 -21.98 -14.51 -22.06
C ALA A 171 -21.87 -12.96 -22.10
N VAL A 172 -22.17 -12.30 -20.98
CA VAL A 172 -22.04 -10.85 -20.84
C VAL A 172 -20.57 -10.47 -20.88
N ARG A 173 -19.73 -11.18 -20.12
CA ARG A 173 -18.27 -10.95 -20.08
C ARG A 173 -17.64 -11.03 -21.47
N LEU A 174 -17.93 -12.10 -22.21
CA LEU A 174 -17.43 -12.30 -23.57
C LEU A 174 -17.89 -11.18 -24.50
N ARG A 175 -19.14 -10.72 -24.37
CA ARG A 175 -19.64 -9.61 -25.18
C ARG A 175 -18.93 -8.29 -24.87
N VAL A 176 -18.70 -7.99 -23.59
CA VAL A 176 -17.95 -6.79 -23.17
C VAL A 176 -16.50 -6.87 -23.68
N TYR A 177 -15.86 -8.04 -23.63
CA TYR A 177 -14.54 -8.23 -24.23
C TYR A 177 -14.51 -8.01 -25.73
N GLN A 178 -15.51 -8.51 -26.46
CA GLN A 178 -15.65 -8.28 -27.90
C GLN A 178 -15.82 -6.80 -28.20
N TRP A 179 -16.73 -6.12 -27.50
CA TRP A 179 -16.94 -4.68 -27.63
C TRP A 179 -15.64 -3.90 -27.40
N ARG A 180 -14.92 -4.21 -26.32
CA ARG A 180 -13.60 -3.62 -25.99
C ARG A 180 -12.59 -3.78 -27.13
N ARG A 181 -12.53 -4.97 -27.73
CA ARG A 181 -11.65 -5.25 -28.88
C ARG A 181 -12.06 -4.48 -30.12
N THR A 182 -13.36 -4.37 -30.39
CA THR A 182 -13.91 -3.59 -31.50
C THR A 182 -13.57 -2.12 -31.34
N VAL A 183 -13.80 -1.52 -30.17
CA VAL A 183 -13.46 -0.11 -29.88
C VAL A 183 -11.97 0.14 -30.09
N LYS A 184 -11.08 -0.74 -29.59
CA LYS A 184 -9.63 -0.62 -29.87
C LYS A 184 -9.35 -0.60 -31.36
N LYS A 185 -9.94 -1.54 -32.11
CA LYS A 185 -9.70 -1.69 -33.56
C LYS A 185 -10.22 -0.49 -34.36
N THR A 186 -11.40 0.04 -34.03
CA THR A 186 -12.07 1.08 -34.82
C THR A 186 -11.64 2.48 -34.42
N ARG A 187 -11.54 2.77 -33.12
CA ARG A 187 -11.26 4.13 -32.62
C ARG A 187 -9.78 4.37 -32.30
N TYR A 188 -9.01 3.31 -32.01
CA TYR A 188 -7.59 3.42 -31.68
C TYR A 188 -6.70 2.44 -32.46
N PRO A 189 -6.79 2.41 -33.81
CA PRO A 189 -6.04 1.44 -34.61
C PRO A 189 -4.52 1.54 -34.41
N ALA A 190 -4.00 2.76 -34.31
CA ALA A 190 -2.58 3.05 -34.13
C ALA A 190 -2.09 2.98 -32.66
N ALA A 191 -2.99 2.78 -31.69
CA ALA A 191 -2.58 2.71 -30.29
C ALA A 191 -1.73 1.46 -30.02
N MET A 192 -0.59 1.66 -29.35
CA MET A 192 0.35 0.60 -28.95
C MET A 192 -0.13 -0.20 -27.73
N PHE A 193 -1.12 0.32 -27.00
CA PHE A 193 -1.67 -0.38 -25.84
C PHE A 193 -2.67 -1.47 -26.26
N ALA A 194 -2.69 -2.55 -25.48
CA ALA A 194 -3.64 -3.65 -25.68
C ALA A 194 -5.05 -3.28 -25.20
N PRO A 195 -6.11 -3.98 -25.66
CA PRO A 195 -7.50 -3.66 -25.29
C PRO A 195 -7.76 -3.62 -23.78
N HIS A 196 -7.06 -4.42 -22.97
CA HIS A 196 -7.22 -4.42 -21.51
C HIS A 196 -6.67 -3.15 -20.83
N ALA A 197 -5.80 -2.38 -21.48
CA ALA A 197 -5.33 -1.10 -20.95
C ALA A 197 -6.41 -0.01 -21.07
N PHE A 198 -7.40 -0.22 -21.94
CA PHE A 198 -8.50 0.70 -22.18
C PHE A 198 -9.67 0.50 -21.18
N LEU A 199 -10.04 -0.76 -20.93
CA LEU A 199 -10.98 -1.20 -19.90
C LEU A 199 -10.43 -2.51 -19.35
N ASP A 200 -10.03 -2.55 -18.07
CA ASP A 200 -9.36 -3.73 -17.52
C ASP A 200 -10.30 -4.93 -17.35
N ASP A 201 -9.72 -6.13 -17.15
CA ASP A 201 -10.52 -7.35 -17.04
C ASP A 201 -11.40 -7.36 -15.78
N LYS A 202 -11.00 -6.66 -14.71
CA LYS A 202 -11.79 -6.54 -13.48
C LYS A 202 -13.04 -5.70 -13.70
N ALA A 203 -12.95 -4.64 -14.50
CA ALA A 203 -14.09 -3.83 -14.91
C ALA A 203 -15.04 -4.64 -15.80
N CYS A 204 -14.51 -5.48 -16.71
CA CYS A 204 -15.35 -6.39 -17.48
C CYS A 204 -16.05 -7.44 -16.61
N ASP A 205 -15.36 -8.03 -15.62
CA ASP A 205 -15.96 -8.94 -14.65
C ASP A 205 -17.05 -8.24 -13.82
N LEU A 206 -16.80 -7.00 -13.39
CA LEU A 206 -17.79 -6.19 -12.68
C LEU A 206 -19.04 -5.95 -13.52
N LEU A 207 -18.89 -5.55 -14.79
CA LEU A 207 -20.00 -5.37 -15.73
C LEU A 207 -20.76 -6.67 -15.98
N ALA A 208 -20.07 -7.81 -16.01
CA ALA A 208 -20.70 -9.12 -16.13
C ALA A 208 -21.41 -9.60 -14.86
N SER A 209 -21.15 -8.95 -13.72
CA SER A 209 -21.69 -9.33 -12.40
C SER A 209 -22.86 -8.46 -11.94
N ILE A 210 -23.19 -7.38 -12.65
CA ILE A 210 -24.35 -6.53 -12.34
C ILE A 210 -25.61 -7.07 -13.01
N GLY A 211 -26.78 -6.66 -12.52
CA GLY A 211 -28.06 -6.98 -13.15
C GLY A 211 -28.34 -6.18 -14.42
N PRO A 212 -29.55 -6.30 -15.01
CA PRO A 212 -29.99 -5.50 -16.14
C PRO A 212 -29.75 -4.00 -15.94
N VAL A 213 -29.35 -3.33 -17.01
CA VAL A 213 -29.09 -1.89 -17.03
C VAL A 213 -30.12 -1.22 -17.94
N GLU A 214 -31.00 -0.42 -17.36
CA GLU A 214 -32.09 0.25 -18.06
C GLU A 214 -31.70 1.64 -18.55
N THR A 215 -30.84 2.32 -17.79
CA THR A 215 -30.41 3.69 -18.08
C THR A 215 -28.89 3.87 -18.01
N ARG A 216 -28.36 4.80 -18.79
CA ARG A 216 -26.95 5.21 -18.75
C ARG A 216 -26.50 5.61 -17.34
N GLN A 217 -27.38 6.30 -16.61
CA GLN A 217 -27.12 6.79 -15.25
C GLN A 217 -26.98 5.66 -14.22
N GLN A 218 -27.55 4.48 -14.48
CA GLN A 218 -27.33 3.30 -13.63
C GLN A 218 -25.94 2.70 -13.83
N LEU A 219 -25.38 2.84 -15.04
CA LEU A 219 -24.08 2.27 -15.40
C LEU A 219 -22.90 3.16 -15.04
N GLU A 220 -23.07 4.49 -15.10
CA GLU A 220 -22.04 5.47 -14.73
C GLU A 220 -21.37 5.21 -13.36
N PRO A 221 -22.12 5.02 -12.25
CA PRO A 221 -21.51 4.76 -10.96
C PRO A 221 -20.80 3.40 -10.88
N VAL A 222 -21.07 2.47 -11.81
CA VAL A 222 -20.39 1.16 -11.86
C VAL A 222 -18.93 1.32 -12.27
N LEU A 223 -18.66 2.25 -13.19
CA LEU A 223 -17.33 2.56 -13.70
C LEU A 223 -16.86 3.95 -13.22
N LEU A 224 -17.19 4.31 -11.97
CA LEU A 224 -16.89 5.62 -11.42
C LEU A 224 -15.40 5.96 -11.58
N GLY A 225 -15.12 7.08 -12.23
CA GLY A 225 -13.75 7.56 -12.48
C GLY A 225 -13.06 6.92 -13.69
N TRP A 226 -13.77 6.11 -14.48
CA TRP A 226 -13.22 5.61 -15.75
C TRP A 226 -13.10 6.77 -16.75
N ALA A 227 -11.85 7.07 -17.13
CA ALA A 227 -11.48 8.29 -17.87
C ALA A 227 -12.14 8.46 -19.25
N ARG A 228 -12.79 7.43 -19.80
CA ARG A 228 -13.42 7.45 -21.13
C ARG A 228 -14.94 7.37 -21.06
N TRP A 229 -15.53 7.56 -19.89
CA TRP A 229 -16.98 7.54 -19.70
C TRP A 229 -17.70 8.53 -20.63
N GLU A 230 -17.19 9.76 -20.75
CA GLU A 230 -17.82 10.78 -21.62
C GLU A 230 -17.82 10.40 -23.10
N GLU A 231 -16.77 9.73 -23.59
CA GLU A 231 -16.63 9.40 -25.01
C GLU A 231 -17.33 8.08 -25.38
N LEU A 232 -17.38 7.12 -24.45
CA LEU A 232 -17.69 5.72 -24.75
C LEU A 232 -18.73 5.11 -23.81
N GLY A 233 -19.19 5.86 -22.81
CA GLY A 233 -20.23 5.43 -21.89
C GLY A 233 -21.54 5.12 -22.61
N ASP A 234 -21.88 5.89 -23.64
CA ASP A 234 -23.07 5.64 -24.46
C ASP A 234 -22.94 4.35 -25.27
N ASP A 235 -21.85 4.17 -26.00
CA ASP A 235 -21.60 2.93 -26.78
C ASP A 235 -21.61 1.69 -25.88
N LEU A 236 -21.00 1.79 -24.69
CA LEU A 236 -21.00 0.71 -23.72
C LEU A 236 -22.41 0.44 -23.18
N PHE A 237 -23.16 1.49 -22.83
CA PHE A 237 -24.53 1.36 -22.36
C PHE A 237 -25.43 0.69 -23.41
N HIS A 238 -25.37 1.10 -24.67
CA HIS A 238 -26.12 0.46 -25.75
C HIS A 238 -25.75 -1.02 -25.92
N THR A 239 -24.45 -1.35 -25.80
CA THR A 239 -23.98 -2.73 -25.85
C THR A 239 -24.53 -3.54 -24.68
N MET A 240 -24.49 -3.00 -23.46
CA MET A 240 -24.99 -3.65 -22.26
C MET A 240 -26.51 -3.86 -22.30
N LYS A 241 -27.26 -2.87 -22.79
CA LYS A 241 -28.73 -2.92 -22.89
C LYS A 241 -29.23 -4.00 -23.85
N GLN A 242 -28.43 -4.37 -24.84
CA GLN A 242 -28.76 -5.45 -25.79
C GLN A 242 -28.52 -6.85 -25.22
N LEU A 243 -27.92 -6.97 -24.02
CA LEU A 243 -27.59 -8.25 -23.43
C LEU A 243 -28.72 -8.75 -22.52
N VAL A 244 -28.98 -10.05 -22.58
CA VAL A 244 -29.86 -10.71 -21.61
C VAL A 244 -29.06 -10.94 -20.33
N ILE A 245 -29.23 -10.03 -19.38
CA ILE A 245 -28.56 -10.09 -18.06
C ILE A 245 -29.59 -10.60 -17.04
N PRO A 246 -29.33 -11.70 -16.31
CA PRO A 246 -30.21 -12.17 -15.25
C PRO A 246 -30.37 -11.13 -14.14
N SER A 247 -31.58 -11.00 -13.60
CA SER A 247 -31.82 -10.16 -12.42
C SER A 247 -31.08 -10.72 -11.21
N LEU A 248 -30.48 -9.83 -10.42
CA LEU A 248 -29.79 -10.22 -9.20
C LEU A 248 -30.81 -10.71 -8.18
N ALA A 249 -30.61 -11.93 -7.65
CA ALA A 249 -31.50 -12.48 -6.64
C ALA A 249 -31.65 -11.51 -5.45
N PRO A 250 -32.88 -11.26 -4.97
CA PRO A 250 -33.07 -10.44 -3.79
C PRO A 250 -32.36 -11.10 -2.61
N LYS A 251 -31.63 -10.30 -1.84
CA LYS A 251 -30.94 -10.76 -0.63
C LYS A 251 -32.01 -11.41 0.27
N LYS A 252 -31.92 -12.73 0.49
CA LYS A 252 -32.74 -13.37 1.53
C LYS A 252 -32.54 -12.55 2.80
N ARG A 253 -33.60 -11.95 3.34
CA ARG A 253 -33.54 -11.30 4.66
C ARG A 253 -33.17 -12.43 5.62
N GLY A 254 -31.89 -12.51 5.99
CA GLY A 254 -31.45 -13.43 7.01
C GLY A 254 -32.26 -13.11 8.24
N THR A 255 -33.09 -14.06 8.68
CA THR A 255 -33.57 -14.11 10.05
C THR A 255 -32.36 -13.91 10.95
N ALA A 256 -32.47 -12.98 11.90
CA ALA A 256 -31.41 -12.69 12.85
C ALA A 256 -30.92 -14.01 13.46
N ALA A 257 -29.71 -14.43 13.07
CA ALA A 257 -29.10 -15.62 13.61
C ALA A 257 -28.87 -15.37 15.10
N LYS A 258 -29.61 -16.11 15.93
CA LYS A 258 -29.42 -16.18 17.37
C LYS A 258 -27.93 -16.37 17.66
N LYS A 259 -27.41 -15.60 18.62
CA LYS A 259 -26.12 -15.82 19.27
C LYS A 259 -25.91 -17.33 19.46
N HIS A 260 -24.89 -17.89 18.83
CA HIS A 260 -24.44 -19.23 19.14
C HIS A 260 -23.99 -19.24 20.60
N LEU A 261 -24.74 -19.94 21.44
CA LEU A 261 -24.26 -20.45 22.71
C LEU A 261 -23.12 -21.42 22.38
N ALA A 262 -21.98 -21.25 23.04
CA ALA A 262 -20.86 -22.17 22.94
C ALA A 262 -21.32 -23.55 23.40
N ALA A 263 -21.37 -24.51 22.48
CA ALA A 263 -21.37 -25.91 22.82
C ALA A 263 -19.90 -26.36 22.75
N GLU A 264 -19.35 -26.68 23.92
CA GLU A 264 -18.06 -27.35 24.05
C GLU A 264 -18.09 -28.66 23.25
N LEU A 265 -17.06 -28.90 22.44
CA LEU A 265 -16.79 -30.20 21.85
C LEU A 265 -15.63 -30.85 22.63
N PRO A 266 -15.76 -32.13 23.01
CA PRO A 266 -14.76 -32.85 23.78
C PRO A 266 -13.47 -33.05 22.99
N ILE A 267 -12.37 -32.78 23.68
CA ILE A 267 -11.00 -33.08 23.27
C ILE A 267 -10.82 -34.59 23.39
N ASP A 268 -10.76 -35.29 22.26
CA ASP A 268 -9.88 -36.45 22.03
C ASP A 268 -10.22 -37.12 20.68
N ALA A 269 -9.42 -36.84 19.66
CA ALA A 269 -9.30 -37.70 18.49
C ALA A 269 -7.84 -37.63 17.95
N PRO A 270 -7.19 -38.78 17.68
CA PRO A 270 -5.77 -38.83 17.37
C PRO A 270 -5.45 -38.28 15.97
N ILE A 271 -4.29 -37.63 15.89
CA ILE A 271 -3.68 -37.08 14.68
C ILE A 271 -3.27 -38.25 13.77
N VAL A 272 -3.95 -38.39 12.63
CA VAL A 272 -3.46 -39.22 11.51
C VAL A 272 -2.72 -38.31 10.54
N GLN A 273 -1.40 -38.46 10.49
CA GLN A 273 -0.55 -37.86 9.46
C GLN A 273 -0.91 -38.46 8.10
N LEU A 274 -1.44 -37.63 7.20
CA LEU A 274 -1.51 -37.93 5.76
C LEU A 274 -0.40 -37.15 5.05
N ASN A 275 0.72 -37.85 4.84
CA ASN A 275 1.69 -37.54 3.81
C ASN A 275 1.05 -37.84 2.45
N CYS A 276 1.14 -36.91 1.51
CA CYS A 276 1.37 -37.12 0.06
C CYS A 276 0.99 -35.83 -0.66
N TRP A 277 1.97 -35.18 -1.30
CA TRP A 277 1.94 -34.69 -2.68
C TRP A 277 3.36 -34.22 -3.00
N ASN A 278 4.21 -35.18 -3.38
CA ASN A 278 5.46 -34.93 -4.09
C ASN A 278 5.11 -34.35 -5.47
N ILE A 279 5.53 -33.12 -5.73
CA ILE A 279 5.51 -32.54 -7.08
C ILE A 279 6.91 -32.72 -7.65
N GLU A 280 7.06 -33.72 -8.52
CA GLU A 280 8.23 -33.90 -9.37
C GLU A 280 8.33 -32.72 -10.36
N ARG A 281 9.49 -32.07 -10.40
CA ARG A 281 9.85 -31.10 -11.45
C ARG A 281 10.69 -31.83 -12.51
N PRO A 282 10.38 -31.74 -13.81
CA PRO A 282 11.29 -32.20 -14.84
C PRO A 282 12.48 -31.25 -14.99
N ALA A 283 13.66 -31.86 -15.14
CA ALA A 283 14.96 -31.21 -15.28
C ALA A 283 15.05 -30.37 -16.56
N ARG A 284 15.64 -29.18 -16.45
CA ARG A 284 16.18 -28.42 -17.59
C ARG A 284 17.61 -28.86 -17.84
N SER A 285 17.85 -29.49 -18.98
CA SER A 285 19.18 -29.70 -19.56
C SER A 285 19.70 -28.37 -20.14
N TYR A 286 20.90 -27.97 -19.72
CA TYR A 286 21.68 -26.94 -20.37
C TYR A 286 22.55 -27.60 -21.45
N PHE A 287 22.39 -27.14 -22.69
CA PHE A 287 23.46 -26.97 -23.67
C PHE A 287 23.30 -25.55 -24.24
#